data_AF-E4NVB2-F1
#
_entry.id   AF-E4NVB2-F1
#
_cell.length_a   1.000
_cell.length_b   1.000
_cell.length_c   1.000
_cell.angle_alpha   90.00
_cell.angle_beta   90.00
_cell.angle_gamma   90.00
#
_symmetry.space_group_name_H-M   'P 1'
#
loop_
_entity.id
_entity.type
_entity.pdbx_description
1 polymer ?
#
loop_
_entity_poly.entity_id
_entity_poly.type
_entity_poly.pdbx_seq_one_letter_code
_entity_poly.pdbx_strand_id
1 'polypeptide(L)' 'MPSYEYRTVEVDSSVMVAGLGGNVDPPVGRLNELGADGWDVVAPITDKRGATVSLLLQREA' A
#
# COMPACT_ATOMS: atom_id res chain seq x y z
N MET A 1 11.91 -11.66 19.40
CA MET A 1 12.01 -10.77 18.23
C MET A 1 10.66 -10.89 17.52
N PRO A 2 9.92 -9.79 17.32
CA PRO A 2 8.68 -9.86 16.55
C PRO A 2 9.00 -10.36 15.14
N SER A 3 8.26 -11.37 14.69
CA SER A 3 8.25 -11.82 13.30
C SER A 3 7.36 -10.89 12.51
N TYR A 4 7.79 -10.48 11.32
CA TYR A 4 6.96 -9.71 10.40
C TYR A 4 6.75 -10.52 9.12
N GLU A 5 5.50 -10.61 8.68
CA GLU A 5 5.13 -11.09 7.35
C GLU A 5 5.08 -9.90 6.40
N TYR A 6 5.56 -10.10 5.17
CA TYR A 6 5.56 -9.08 4.12
C TYR A 6 4.84 -9.59 2.89
N ARG A 7 4.07 -8.72 2.24
CA ARG A 7 3.46 -8.99 0.93
C ARG A 7 3.37 -7.73 0.10
N THR A 8 3.15 -7.91 -1.20
CA THR A 8 2.90 -6.80 -2.13
C THR A 8 1.49 -6.86 -2.68
N VAL A 9 0.85 -5.71 -2.82
CA VAL A 9 -0.42 -5.57 -3.55
C VAL A 9 -0.27 -4.51 -4.62
N GLU A 10 -0.78 -4.79 -5.83
CA GLU A 10 -0.81 -3.83 -6.92
C GLU A 10 -2.11 -3.01 -6.82
N VAL A 11 -1.98 -1.69 -6.83
CA VAL A 11 -3.11 -0.77 -6.78
C VAL A 11 -3.02 0.24 -7.90
N ASP A 12 -4.17 0.69 -8.40
CA ASP A 12 -4.19 1.79 -9.34
C ASP A 12 -3.69 3.08 -8.67
N SER A 13 -2.82 3.82 -9.34
CA SER A 13 -2.24 5.08 -8.86
C SER A 13 -3.29 6.14 -8.55
N SER A 14 -4.51 6.05 -9.12
CA SER A 14 -5.65 6.90 -8.76
C SER A 14 -6.19 6.65 -7.34
N VAL A 15 -5.95 5.45 -6.79
CA VAL A 15 -6.30 5.11 -5.40
C VAL A 15 -5.34 5.80 -4.44
N MET A 16 -4.12 6.09 -4.87
CA MET A 16 -3.12 6.82 -4.10
C MET A 16 -3.45 8.32 -4.14
N VAL A 17 -4.36 8.77 -3.27
CA VAL A 17 -4.69 10.20 -3.14
C VAL A 17 -3.49 10.90 -2.52
N ALA A 18 -2.70 11.57 -3.34
CA ALA A 18 -1.69 12.50 -2.85
C ALA A 18 -2.41 13.66 -2.15
N GLY A 19 -2.34 13.71 -0.81
CA GLY A 19 -2.66 14.93 -0.09
C GLY A 19 -1.76 16.05 -0.62
N LEU A 20 -2.26 17.29 -0.64
CA LEU A 20 -1.58 18.51 -1.13
C LEU A 20 -0.31 18.90 -0.32
N GLY A 21 0.45 17.93 0.21
CA GLY A 21 1.63 18.08 1.04
C GLY A 21 2.60 16.89 1.01
N GLY A 22 2.55 16.02 0.00
CA GLY A 22 3.58 15.00 -0.23
C GLY A 22 3.47 13.73 0.63
N ASN A 23 2.56 13.67 1.60
CA ASN A 23 2.17 12.43 2.25
C ASN A 23 1.02 11.80 1.46
N VAL A 24 1.31 10.66 0.83
CA VAL A 24 0.30 9.84 0.17
C VAL A 24 -0.23 8.90 1.23
N ASP A 25 -1.34 9.28 1.87
CA ASP A 25 -2.06 8.37 2.74
C ASP A 25 -2.91 7.44 1.87
N PRO A 26 -2.59 6.14 1.78
CA PRO A 26 -3.39 5.23 0.99
C PRO A 26 -4.76 5.06 1.67
N PRO A 27 -5.87 5.04 0.91
CA PRO A 27 -7.20 4.82 1.45
C PRO A 27 -7.31 3.38 1.97
N VAL A 28 -7.06 3.19 3.27
CA VAL A 28 -7.05 1.89 3.96
C VAL A 28 -8.32 1.08 3.65
N GLY A 29 -9.48 1.73 3.58
CA GLY A 29 -10.74 1.06 3.21
C GLY A 29 -10.71 0.41 1.82
N ARG A 30 -10.14 1.09 0.81
CA ARG A 30 -9.98 0.51 -0.54
C ARG A 30 -8.90 -0.56 -0.57
N LEU A 31 -7.84 -0.41 0.22
CA LEU A 31 -6.83 -1.45 0.33
C LEU A 31 -7.39 -2.72 0.97
N ASN A 32 -8.25 -2.59 1.99
CA ASN A 32 -8.89 -3.72 2.62
C ASN A 32 -9.81 -4.48 1.63
N GLU A 33 -10.49 -3.78 0.73
CA GLU A 33 -11.23 -4.41 -0.39
C GLU A 33 -10.32 -5.22 -1.32
N LEU A 34 -9.05 -4.83 -1.45
CA LEU A 34 -8.00 -5.54 -2.20
C LEU A 34 -7.29 -6.62 -1.36
N GLY A 35 -7.85 -6.96 -0.21
CA GLY A 35 -7.34 -7.98 0.68
C GLY A 35 -6.26 -7.49 1.64
N ALA A 36 -6.01 -6.17 1.77
CA ALA A 36 -5.06 -5.58 2.71
C ALA A 36 -5.46 -5.66 4.19
N ASP A 37 -6.62 -6.25 4.50
CA ASP A 37 -7.19 -6.27 5.86
C ASP A 37 -6.25 -6.88 6.89
N GLY A 38 -5.96 -6.12 7.95
CA GLY A 38 -5.02 -6.49 9.02
C GLY A 38 -3.53 -6.35 8.65
N TRP A 39 -3.20 -5.59 7.60
CA TRP A 39 -1.81 -5.30 7.21
C TRP A 39 -1.55 -3.80 7.15
N ASP A 40 -0.35 -3.41 7.57
CA ASP A 40 0.13 -2.04 7.56
C ASP A 40 0.86 -1.72 6.25
N VAL A 41 0.58 -0.57 5.65
CA VAL A 41 1.29 -0.10 4.46
C VAL A 41 2.62 0.52 4.89
N VAL A 42 3.72 -0.03 4.39
CA VAL A 42 5.08 0.40 4.77
C VAL A 42 5.65 1.39 3.77
N ALA A 43 5.49 1.08 2.48
CA ALA A 43 6.04 1.92 1.41
C ALA A 43 5.38 1.63 0.06
N PRO A 44 5.24 2.64 -0.81
CA PRO A 44 5.00 2.42 -2.23
C PRO A 44 6.29 1.97 -2.94
N ILE A 45 6.18 0.90 -3.71
CA ILE A 45 7.15 0.44 -4.70
C ILE A 45 6.62 0.90 -6.05
N THR A 46 7.08 2.05 -6.54
CA THR A 46 6.64 2.58 -7.83
C THR A 46 7.27 1.78 -8.97
N ASP A 47 6.47 1.07 -9.77
CA ASP A 47 6.89 0.64 -11.10
C ASP A 47 6.62 1.79 -12.10
N LYS A 48 7.62 2.15 -12.90
CA LYS A 48 7.60 3.29 -13.82
C LYS A 48 6.74 3.07 -15.06
N ARG A 49 5.71 2.23 -14.99
CA ARG A 49 4.80 1.90 -16.10
C ARG A 49 3.36 2.31 -15.79
N GLY A 50 3.17 3.63 -15.68
CA GLY A 50 2.02 4.32 -16.28
C GLY A 50 0.65 4.28 -15.59
N ALA A 51 0.37 3.39 -14.64
CA ALA A 51 -0.93 3.42 -13.95
C ALA A 51 -0.96 2.71 -12.59
N THR A 52 -0.04 1.77 -12.34
CA THR A 52 -0.10 0.88 -11.17
C THR A 52 1.05 1.17 -10.20
N VAL A 53 0.75 1.20 -8.91
CA VAL A 53 1.71 1.30 -7.81
C VAL A 53 1.63 0.01 -7.01
N SER A 54 2.78 -0.63 -6.76
CA SER A 54 2.84 -1.77 -5.85
C SER A 54 3.03 -1.24 -4.43
N LEU A 55 2.25 -1.71 -3.47
CA LEU A 55 2.39 -1.36 -2.06
C LEU A 55 3.04 -2.51 -1.31
N LEU A 56 4.08 -2.19 -0.53
CA LEU A 56 4.63 -3.11 0.46
C LEU A 56 3.77 -3.07 1.71
N LEU A 57 3.22 -4.22 2.08
CA LEU A 57 2.44 -4.43 3.27
C LEU A 57 3.24 -5.26 4.27
N GLN A 58 3.11 -4.94 5.56
CA GLN A 58 3.66 -5.75 6.66
C GLN A 58 2.57 -6.12 7.67
N ARG A 59 2.75 -7.22 8.37
CA ARG A 59 1.93 -7.62 9.52
C ARG A 59 2.80 -8.30 10.56
N GLU A 60 2.56 -8.03 11.84
CA GLU A 60 3.20 -8.75 12.94
C GLU A 60 2.63 -10.18 13.03
N ALA A 61 3.52 -11.18 13.08
CA ALA A 61 3.22 -12.62 13.12
C ALA A 61 3.46 -13.21 14.50
#